data_AF-A0A8T8CB04-F1
#
_entry.id   AF-A0A8T8CB04-F1
#
_cell.length_a   1.000
_cell.length_b   1.000
_cell.length_c   1.000
_cell.angle_alpha   90.00
_cell.angle_beta   90.00
_cell.angle_gamma   90.00
#
_symmetry.space_group_name_H-M   'P 1'
#
loop_
_entity.id
_entity.type
_entity.pdbx_description
1 polymer ?
#
loop_
_entity_poly.entity_id
_entity_poly.type
_entity_poly.pdbx_seq_one_letter_code
_entity_poly.pdbx_strand_id
1 'polypeptide(L)' 'MKLKTAHMHPILAPTLDAAQLYAQHNDLKHKLWRSAHTDHFTRTEREQMRETLAGLSEAHRSVTGASLK' A
#
# COMPACT_ATOMS: atom_id res chain seq x y z
N MET A 1 0.24 -9.35 27.27
CA MET A 1 0.96 -8.75 26.12
C MET A 1 0.09 -7.64 25.53
N LYS A 2 0.46 -6.37 25.68
CA LYS A 2 -0.30 -5.24 25.10
C LYS A 2 0.15 -5.08 23.63
N LEU A 3 -0.72 -5.44 22.68
CA LEU A 3 -0.47 -5.21 21.26
C LEU A 3 -0.33 -3.70 21.06
N LYS A 4 0.86 -3.27 20.63
CA LYS A 4 1.13 -1.88 20.26
C LYS A 4 0.24 -1.58 19.07
N THR A 5 -0.74 -0.70 19.26
CA THR A 5 -1.57 -0.16 18.21
C THR A 5 -0.64 0.43 17.16
N ALA A 6 -0.46 -0.28 16.04
CA ALA A 6 0.21 0.27 14.88
C ALA A 6 -0.55 1.54 14.53
N HIS A 7 0.12 2.68 14.52
CA HIS A 7 -0.44 3.93 14.05
C HIS A 7 -0.78 3.72 12.57
N MET A 8 -2.02 3.32 12.29
CA MET A 8 -2.52 3.23 10.93
C MET A 8 -2.48 4.62 10.33
N HIS A 9 -1.75 4.75 9.23
CA HIS A 9 -1.76 5.95 8.40
C HIS A 9 -3.23 6.30 8.09
N PRO A 10 -3.64 7.58 8.21
CA PRO A 10 -5.05 8.00 8.07
C PRO A 10 -5.67 7.74 6.68
N ILE A 11 -4.89 7.25 5.71
CA ILE A 11 -5.34 6.82 4.38
C ILE A 11 -5.91 5.40 4.41
N LEU A 12 -5.53 4.58 5.40
CA LEU A 12 -6.03 3.24 5.60
C LEU A 12 -7.23 3.31 6.54
N ALA A 13 -8.39 3.60 5.98
CA ALA A 13 -9.65 3.49 6.70
C ALA A 13 -9.77 2.08 7.33
N PRO A 14 -10.30 1.94 8.56
CA PRO A 14 -10.26 0.71 9.36
C PRO A 14 -11.16 -0.42 8.86
N THR A 15 -11.68 -0.34 7.63
CA THR A 15 -12.63 -1.30 7.03
C THR A 15 -12.15 -1.75 5.66
N LEU A 16 -10.86 -2.03 5.48
CA LEU A 16 -10.36 -2.55 4.22
C LEU A 16 -10.42 -4.09 4.23
N ASP A 17 -11.43 -4.61 3.54
CA ASP A 17 -11.50 -6.01 3.13
C ASP A 17 -10.20 -6.41 2.39
N ALA A 18 -9.74 -7.64 2.58
CA ALA A 18 -8.48 -8.10 2.01
C ALA A 18 -8.46 -7.95 0.47
N ALA A 19 -9.61 -8.12 -0.19
CA ALA A 19 -9.73 -7.92 -1.63
C ALA A 19 -9.57 -6.44 -2.02
N GLN A 20 -10.01 -5.49 -1.18
CA GLN A 20 -9.82 -4.06 -1.42
C GLN A 20 -8.34 -3.67 -1.25
N LEU A 21 -7.66 -4.17 -0.22
CA LEU A 21 -6.21 -3.98 -0.05
C LEU A 21 -5.42 -4.52 -1.25
N TYR A 22 -5.81 -5.70 -1.74
CA TYR A 22 -5.23 -6.30 -2.93
C TYR A 22 -5.45 -5.45 -4.19
N ALA A 23 -6.68 -4.96 -4.40
CA ALA A 23 -7.02 -4.11 -5.53
C ALA A 23 -6.25 -2.79 -5.51
N GLN A 24 -6.17 -2.12 -4.36
CA GLN A 24 -5.41 -0.89 -4.18
C GLN A 24 -3.90 -1.10 -4.39
N HIS A 25 -3.35 -2.20 -3.88
CA HIS A 25 -1.95 -2.56 -4.10
C HIS A 25 -1.65 -2.76 -5.59
N ASN A 26 -2.50 -3.50 -6.31
CA ASN A 26 -2.31 -3.73 -7.75
C ASN A 26 -2.46 -2.46 -8.59
N ASP A 27 -3.45 -1.62 -8.30
CA ASP A 27 -3.62 -0.34 -9.00
C ASP A 27 -2.39 0.57 -8.81
N LEU A 28 -1.91 0.68 -7.57
CA LEU A 28 -0.74 1.51 -7.26
C LEU A 28 0.55 0.96 -7.87
N LYS A 29 0.73 -0.37 -7.85
CA LYS A 29 1.85 -1.07 -8.52
C LYS A 29 1.84 -0.80 -10.03
N HIS A 30 0.66 -0.85 -10.65
CA HIS A 30 0.51 -0.57 -12.07
C HIS A 30 0.78 0.91 -12.38
N LYS A 31 0.29 1.84 -11.56
CA LYS A 31 0.61 3.28 -11.68
C LYS A 31 2.11 3.55 -11.60
N LEU A 32 2.81 2.92 -10.65
CA LEU A 32 4.27 3.02 -10.51
C LEU A 32 5.03 2.43 -11.71
N TRP A 33 4.55 1.33 -12.27
CA TRP A 33 5.17 0.74 -13.44
C TRP A 33 4.99 1.63 -14.68
N ARG A 34 3.80 2.21 -14.87
CA ARG A 34 3.55 3.19 -15.94
C ARG A 34 4.35 4.49 -15.73
N SER A 35 4.48 4.97 -14.50
CA SER A 35 5.27 6.17 -14.20
C SER A 35 6.78 5.98 -14.37
N ALA A 36 7.28 4.74 -14.42
CA ALA A 36 8.67 4.49 -14.83
C ALA A 36 8.92 4.85 -16.30
N HIS A 37 7.87 4.87 -17.13
CA HIS A 37 7.93 5.11 -18.57
C HIS A 37 7.39 6.50 -18.96
N THR A 38 6.96 7.31 -17.99
CA THR A 38 6.36 8.63 -18.22
C THR A 38 6.74 9.62 -17.11
N ASP A 39 7.12 10.85 -17.44
CA ASP A 39 7.45 11.93 -16.46
C ASP A 39 6.25 12.49 -15.68
N HIS A 40 5.13 11.77 -15.62
CA HIS A 40 3.91 12.19 -14.93
C HIS A 40 4.08 12.36 -13.41
N PHE A 41 5.08 11.72 -12.80
CA PHE A 41 5.31 11.76 -11.36
C PHE A 41 6.75 12.11 -11.05
N THR A 42 6.93 13.04 -10.12
CA THR A 42 8.24 13.39 -9.59
C THR A 42 8.89 12.20 -8.89
N ARG A 43 10.20 12.30 -8.64
CA ARG A 43 10.92 11.29 -7.85
C ARG A 43 10.31 11.12 -6.45
N THR A 44 9.98 12.23 -5.78
CA THR A 44 9.40 12.23 -4.43
C THR A 44 8.03 11.55 -4.40
N GLU A 45 7.17 11.82 -5.38
CA GLU A 45 5.86 11.15 -5.48
C GLU A 45 6.03 9.65 -5.71
N ARG A 46 6.98 9.23 -6.56
CA ARG A 46 7.28 7.80 -6.75
C ARG A 46 7.80 7.13 -5.47
N GLU A 47 8.58 7.84 -4.67
CA GLU A 47 9.04 7.35 -3.36
C GLU A 47 7.85 7.19 -2.38
N GLN A 48 6.97 8.18 -2.28
CA GLN A 48 5.75 8.09 -1.46
C GLN A 48 4.81 6.96 -1.91
N MET A 49 4.68 6.73 -3.21
CA MET A 49 3.89 5.61 -3.74
C MET A 49 4.50 4.25 -3.38
N ARG A 50 5.84 4.13 -3.32
CA ARG A 50 6.51 2.91 -2.87
C ARG A 50 6.30 2.66 -1.38
N GLU A 51 6.36 3.70 -0.55
CA GLU A 51 6.04 3.60 0.87
C GLU A 51 4.58 3.18 1.09
N THR A 52 3.66 3.74 0.30
CA THR A 52 2.24 3.37 0.34
C THR A 52 2.01 1.92 -0.09
N LEU A 53 2.74 1.41 -1.10
CA LEU A 53 2.70 -0.01 -1.47
C LEU A 53 3.16 -0.92 -0.33
N ALA A 54 4.25 -0.56 0.35
CA ALA A 54 4.74 -1.32 1.49
C ALA A 54 3.72 -1.36 2.63
N GLY A 55 3.09 -0.21 2.92
CA GLY A 55 2.00 -0.11 3.91
C GLY A 55 0.78 -0.96 3.55
N LEU A 56 0.37 -1.00 2.28
CA LEU A 56 -0.73 -1.84 1.81
C LEU A 56 -0.41 -3.33 1.93
N SER A 57 0.82 -3.74 1.62
CA SER A 57 1.27 -5.13 1.76
C SER A 57 1.32 -5.57 3.24
N GLU A 58 1.79 -4.69 4.13
CA GLU A 58 1.79 -4.94 5.57
C GLU A 58 0.37 -5.01 6.15
N ALA A 59 -0.52 -4.10 5.72
CA ALA A 59 -1.93 -4.13 6.12
C ALA A 59 -2.61 -5.42 5.66
N HIS A 60 -2.39 -5.84 4.41
CA HIS A 60 -2.93 -7.11 3.89
C HIS A 60 -2.38 -8.32 4.65
N ARG A 61 -1.09 -8.30 5.00
CA ARG A 61 -0.48 -9.34 5.84
C ARG A 61 -1.09 -9.37 7.23
N SER A 62 -1.41 -8.22 7.82
CA SER A 62 -2.07 -8.15 9.13
C SER A 62 -3.47 -8.77 9.11
N VAL A 63 -4.19 -8.64 7.99
CA VAL A 63 -5.55 -9.18 7.82
C VAL A 63 -5.55 -10.66 7.41
N THR A 64 -4.70 -11.08 6.48
CA THR A 64 -4.76 -12.42 5.85
C THR A 64 -3.63 -13.36 6.26
N GLY A 65 -2.60 -12.86 6.93
CA GLY A 65 -1.35 -13.59 7.16
C GLY A 65 -0.44 -13.70 5.93
N ALA A 66 -0.88 -13.27 4.75
CA ALA A 66 -0.14 -13.35 3.49
C ALA A 66 0.35 -11.96 3.03
N SER A 67 1.60 -11.87 2.60
CA SER A 67 2.17 -10.65 2.02
C SER A 67 1.76 -10.49 0.56
N LEU A 68 1.45 -9.27 0.14
CA LEU A 68 1.28 -8.95 -1.27
C LEU A 68 2.65 -8.82 -1.94
N LYS A 69 2.81 -9.47 -3.10
CA LYS A 69 4.04 -9.47 -3.91
C LYS A 69 3.90 -8.61 -5.17
#